data_AF-A0A174R025-F1
#
_entry.id   AF-A0A174R025-F1
#
_cell.length_a   1.000
_cell.length_b   1.000
_cell.length_c   1.000
_cell.angle_alpha   90.00
_cell.angle_beta   90.00
_cell.angle_gamma   90.00
#
_symmetry.space_group_name_H-M   'P 1'
#
loop_
_entity.id
_entity.type
_entity.pdbx_description
1 polymer ?
#
loop_
_entity_poly.entity_id
_entity_poly.type
_entity_poly.pdbx_seq_one_letter_code
_entity_poly.pdbx_strand_id
1 'polypeptide(L)'
;MEQKTKKPISKSLIKRLHIIYSAQGIDDEQKRAILLDLTDGRTNTTKELTYSEAMYLCGYLNGAKKENQDLTITEREIRRRRSAVLKRVQRIGIDTTDWGAVNAFCLDTRIAGKKFRELDGEELLLLIPKLESILKKKEDGGY
;
A
#
# COMPACT_ATOMS: atom_id res chain seq x y z
N MET A 1 0.71 -33.42 -5.57
CA MET A 1 0.20 -32.19 -4.94
C MET A 1 0.93 -31.02 -5.59
N GLU A 2 0.22 -30.22 -6.40
CA GLU A 2 0.80 -29.12 -7.17
C GLU A 2 1.39 -28.04 -6.26
N GLN A 3 2.72 -27.93 -6.28
CA GLN A 3 3.43 -26.77 -5.73
C GLN A 3 3.22 -25.59 -6.68
N LYS A 4 2.05 -24.95 -6.60
CA LYS A 4 1.80 -23.67 -7.28
C LYS A 4 2.78 -22.65 -6.72
N THR A 5 3.68 -22.16 -7.56
CA THR A 5 4.64 -21.08 -7.30
C THR A 5 3.94 -19.89 -6.65
N LYS A 6 3.99 -19.80 -5.32
CA LYS A 6 3.37 -18.69 -4.58
C LYS A 6 4.33 -17.51 -4.62
N LYS A 7 3.85 -16.38 -5.16
CA LYS A 7 4.63 -15.15 -5.29
C LYS A 7 5.20 -14.75 -3.92
N PRO A 8 6.50 -14.46 -3.83
CA PRO A 8 7.12 -14.05 -2.57
C PRO A 8 6.46 -12.79 -2.03
N ILE A 9 6.32 -12.71 -0.71
CA ILE A 9 5.78 -11.50 -0.06
C ILE A 9 6.68 -10.29 -0.30
N SER A 10 6.06 -9.11 -0.35
CA SER A 10 6.79 -7.85 -0.60
C SER A 10 7.86 -7.61 0.47
N LYS A 11 9.00 -7.04 0.06
CA LYS A 11 10.11 -6.66 0.95
C LYS A 11 9.66 -5.78 2.12
N SER A 12 8.67 -4.91 1.90
CA SER A 12 8.11 -4.04 2.95
C SER A 12 7.40 -4.84 4.05
N LEU A 13 6.71 -5.93 3.69
CA LEU A 13 6.00 -6.79 4.64
C LEU A 13 6.97 -7.63 5.47
N ILE A 14 8.03 -8.14 4.84
CA ILE A 14 9.14 -8.83 5.54
C ILE A 14 9.78 -7.90 6.57
N LYS A 15 10.10 -6.66 6.16
CA LYS A 15 10.70 -5.66 7.05
C LYS A 15 9.81 -5.38 8.26
N ARG A 16 8.49 -5.29 8.05
CA ARG A 16 7.53 -5.07 9.13
C ARG A 16 7.46 -6.23 10.12
N LEU A 17 7.40 -7.47 9.64
CA LEU A 17 7.45 -8.63 10.53
C LEU A 17 8.73 -8.63 11.38
N HIS A 18 9.87 -8.25 10.81
CA HIS A 18 11.12 -8.11 11.57
C HIS A 18 11.06 -7.01 12.64
N ILE A 19 10.40 -5.89 12.38
CA ILE A 19 10.15 -4.85 13.38
C ILE A 19 9.27 -5.39 14.51
N ILE A 20 8.20 -6.12 14.17
CA ILE A 20 7.28 -6.71 15.15
C ILE A 20 8.00 -7.74 16.02
N TYR A 21 8.81 -8.64 15.44
CA TYR A 21 9.61 -9.60 16.23
C TYR A 21 10.52 -8.88 17.23
N SER A 22 11.23 -7.85 16.78
CA SER A 22 12.11 -7.05 17.63
C SER A 22 11.34 -6.33 18.76
N ALA A 23 10.18 -5.74 18.44
CA ALA A 23 9.35 -5.03 19.40
C ALA A 23 8.74 -5.96 20.48
N GLN A 24 8.47 -7.21 20.12
CA GLN A 24 7.95 -8.23 21.04
C GLN A 24 9.07 -8.98 21.78
N GLY A 25 10.35 -8.67 21.51
CA GLY A 25 11.48 -9.39 22.09
C GLY A 25 11.60 -10.84 21.61
N ILE A 26 11.04 -11.15 20.44
CA ILE A 26 11.04 -12.49 19.85
C ILE A 26 12.42 -12.74 19.21
N ASP A 27 13.15 -13.72 19.74
CA ASP A 27 14.43 -14.14 19.18
C ASP A 27 14.26 -15.05 17.95
N ASP A 28 15.36 -15.38 17.27
CA ASP A 28 15.32 -16.18 16.04
C ASP A 28 14.80 -17.62 16.24
N GLU A 29 14.97 -18.22 17.41
CA GLU A 29 14.46 -19.55 17.72
C GLU A 29 12.94 -19.51 17.94
N GLN A 30 12.46 -18.57 18.74
CA GLN A 30 11.02 -18.33 18.92
C GLN A 30 10.34 -17.98 17.60
N LYS A 31 10.97 -17.13 16.78
CA LYS A 31 10.50 -16.80 15.43
C LYS A 31 10.34 -18.05 14.57
N ARG A 32 11.35 -18.92 14.55
CA ARG A 32 11.29 -20.19 13.78
C ARG A 32 10.16 -21.08 14.27
N ALA A 33 9.98 -21.20 15.58
CA ALA A 33 8.90 -21.99 16.17
C ALA A 33 7.52 -21.46 15.75
N ILE A 34 7.30 -20.14 15.83
CA ILE A 34 6.05 -19.49 15.41
C ILE A 34 5.78 -19.70 13.92
N LEU A 35 6.81 -19.62 13.07
CA LEU A 35 6.67 -19.82 11.63
C LEU A 35 6.36 -21.27 11.26
N LEU A 36 6.98 -22.22 11.95
CA LEU A 36 6.70 -23.65 11.77
C LEU A 36 5.28 -23.99 12.22
N ASP A 37 4.83 -23.49 13.37
CA ASP A 37 3.46 -23.67 13.86
C ASP A 37 2.45 -23.09 12.86
N LEU A 38 2.63 -21.82 12.48
CA LEU A 38 1.74 -21.11 11.56
C LEU A 38 1.60 -21.78 10.18
N THR A 39 2.68 -22.41 9.70
CA THR A 39 2.74 -22.96 8.35
C THR A 39 2.65 -24.49 8.31
N ASP A 40 2.26 -25.11 9.42
CA ASP A 40 2.17 -26.57 9.56
C ASP A 40 3.49 -27.28 9.16
N GLY A 41 4.61 -26.71 9.61
CA GLY A 41 5.96 -27.18 9.33
C GLY A 41 6.51 -26.85 7.93
N ARG A 42 5.75 -26.14 7.08
CA ARG A 42 6.16 -25.84 5.70
C ARG A 42 7.39 -24.95 5.59
N THR A 43 7.53 -23.94 6.45
CA THR A 43 8.71 -23.05 6.44
C THR A 43 9.01 -22.46 7.81
N ASN A 44 10.28 -22.18 8.06
CA ASN A 44 10.77 -21.45 9.22
C ASN A 44 11.31 -20.06 8.85
N THR A 45 11.06 -19.59 7.62
CA THR A 45 11.53 -18.28 7.14
C THR A 45 10.39 -17.35 6.76
N THR A 46 10.51 -16.08 7.18
CA THR A 46 9.53 -15.04 6.86
C THR A 46 9.34 -14.85 5.35
N LYS A 47 10.39 -15.09 4.56
CA LYS A 47 10.41 -14.85 3.10
C LYS A 47 9.53 -15.82 2.33
N GLU A 48 9.29 -17.01 2.89
CA GLU A 48 8.51 -18.08 2.27
C GLU A 48 7.06 -18.13 2.77
N LEU A 49 6.67 -17.19 3.63
CA LEU A 49 5.28 -16.95 3.96
C LEU A 49 4.51 -16.50 2.73
N THR A 50 3.25 -16.91 2.66
CA THR A 50 2.26 -16.34 1.77
C THR A 50 1.78 -14.99 2.31
N TYR A 51 1.18 -14.19 1.44
CA TYR A 51 0.58 -12.92 1.84
C TYR A 51 -0.42 -13.09 2.99
N SER A 52 -1.28 -14.11 2.93
CA SER A 52 -2.29 -14.38 3.94
C SER A 52 -1.67 -14.77 5.29
N GLU A 53 -0.67 -15.65 5.30
CA GLU A 53 0.02 -16.07 6.53
C GLU A 53 0.80 -14.88 7.13
N ALA A 54 1.49 -14.09 6.31
CA ALA A 54 2.22 -12.91 6.79
C ALA A 54 1.29 -11.84 7.38
N MET A 55 0.11 -11.63 6.78
CA MET A 55 -0.92 -10.73 7.30
C MET A 55 -1.53 -11.24 8.60
N TYR A 56 -1.84 -12.54 8.67
CA TYR A 56 -2.33 -13.17 9.90
C TYR A 56 -1.30 -13.04 11.02
N LEU A 57 -0.03 -13.32 10.73
CA LEU A 57 1.07 -13.24 11.69
C LEU A 57 1.27 -11.81 12.20
N CYS A 58 1.15 -10.80 11.33
CA CYS A 58 1.18 -9.40 11.76
C CYS A 58 0.04 -9.07 12.73
N GLY A 59 -1.16 -9.63 12.54
CA GLY A 59 -2.30 -9.42 13.44
C GLY A 59 -2.16 -10.18 14.76
N TYR A 60 -1.69 -11.42 14.69
CA TYR A 60 -1.45 -12.29 15.84
C TYR A 60 -0.38 -11.72 16.77
N LEU A 61 0.79 -11.36 16.24
CA LEU A 61 1.92 -10.84 17.04
C LEU A 61 1.67 -9.44 17.60
N ASN A 62 0.85 -8.63 16.92
CA ASN A 62 0.48 -7.30 17.41
C ASN A 62 -0.70 -7.31 18.39
N GLY A 63 -1.19 -8.50 18.77
CA GLY A 63 -2.14 -8.71 19.86
C GLY A 63 -3.34 -7.75 19.80
N ALA A 64 -4.17 -7.82 18.77
CA ALA A 64 -5.51 -7.20 18.69
C ALA A 64 -5.70 -5.72 19.13
N LYS A 65 -4.67 -4.91 19.45
CA LYS A 65 -4.92 -3.61 20.13
C LYS A 65 -4.03 -2.42 19.82
N LYS A 66 -2.95 -2.48 19.00
CA LYS A 66 -2.19 -1.24 18.72
C LYS A 66 -1.62 -1.02 17.31
N GLU A 67 -1.28 -2.05 16.53
CA GLU A 67 -0.63 -1.80 15.22
C GLU A 67 -1.57 -1.86 14.00
N ASN A 68 -2.82 -2.28 14.18
CA ASN A 68 -3.85 -1.97 13.19
C ASN A 68 -4.04 -0.46 13.08
N GLN A 69 -3.81 0.32 14.15
CA GLN A 69 -3.99 1.76 14.12
C GLN A 69 -2.98 2.45 13.20
N ASP A 70 -1.69 2.13 13.27
CA ASP A 70 -0.66 2.85 12.49
C ASP A 70 -0.70 2.55 10.97
N LEU A 71 -0.99 1.28 10.62
CA LEU A 71 -1.24 0.91 9.23
C LEU A 71 -2.61 1.33 8.73
N THR A 72 -3.67 1.25 9.54
CA THR A 72 -4.96 1.83 9.13
C THR A 72 -4.85 3.34 9.02
N ILE A 73 -4.02 4.02 9.81
CA ILE A 73 -3.72 5.45 9.65
C ILE A 73 -3.02 5.68 8.31
N THR A 74 -1.97 4.91 7.99
CA THR A 74 -1.25 5.05 6.72
C THR A 74 -2.11 4.70 5.50
N GLU A 75 -2.89 3.61 5.55
CA GLU A 75 -3.84 3.23 4.49
C GLU A 75 -5.03 4.18 4.40
N ARG A 76 -5.56 4.68 5.53
CA ARG A 76 -6.61 5.70 5.57
C ARG A 76 -6.09 7.01 5.02
N GLU A 77 -4.84 7.35 5.28
CA GLU A 77 -4.21 8.55 4.78
C GLU A 77 -3.94 8.43 3.27
N ILE A 78 -3.43 7.29 2.79
CA ILE A 78 -3.34 7.00 1.35
C ILE A 78 -4.72 7.05 0.70
N ARG A 79 -5.74 6.46 1.32
CA ARG A 79 -7.13 6.49 0.81
C ARG A 79 -7.67 7.91 0.77
N ARG A 80 -7.43 8.70 1.82
CA ARG A 80 -7.81 10.12 1.90
C ARG A 80 -7.12 10.93 0.81
N ARG A 81 -5.82 10.73 0.61
CA ARG A 81 -5.02 11.39 -0.45
C ARG A 81 -5.52 10.97 -1.84
N ARG A 82 -5.80 9.68 -2.08
CA ARG A 82 -6.39 9.19 -3.33
C ARG A 82 -7.75 9.83 -3.61
N SER A 83 -8.64 9.89 -2.62
CA SER A 83 -9.93 10.58 -2.76
C SER A 83 -9.75 12.06 -3.04
N ALA A 84 -8.78 12.72 -2.39
CA ALA A 84 -8.47 14.13 -2.62
C ALA A 84 -7.95 14.39 -4.04
N VAL A 85 -7.15 13.49 -4.59
CA VAL A 85 -6.68 13.55 -5.98
C VAL A 85 -7.83 13.30 -6.94
N LEU A 86 -8.61 12.23 -6.77
CA LEU A 86 -9.75 11.91 -7.63
C LEU A 86 -10.78 13.05 -7.70
N LYS A 87 -11.10 13.67 -6.56
CA LYS A 87 -12.02 14.82 -6.54
C LYS A 87 -11.53 15.99 -7.40
N ARG A 88 -10.21 16.21 -7.47
CA ARG A 88 -9.60 17.26 -8.31
C ARG A 88 -9.56 16.86 -9.78
N VAL A 89 -9.18 15.62 -10.06
CA VAL A 89 -9.21 15.03 -11.40
C VAL A 89 -10.62 15.14 -12.01
N GLN A 90 -11.66 14.87 -11.21
CA GLN A 90 -13.05 15.06 -11.62
C GLN A 90 -13.37 16.53 -11.93
N ARG A 91 -12.94 17.48 -11.08
CA ARG A 91 -13.11 18.93 -11.35
C ARG A 91 -12.36 19.40 -12.60
N ILE A 92 -11.24 18.77 -12.94
CA ILE A 92 -10.52 19.04 -14.19
C ILE A 92 -11.34 18.60 -15.42
N GLY A 93 -12.32 17.71 -15.23
CA GLY A 93 -13.22 17.21 -16.28
C GLY A 93 -12.87 15.80 -16.75
N ILE A 94 -12.01 15.09 -16.04
CA ILE A 94 -11.73 13.68 -16.31
C ILE A 94 -12.82 12.83 -15.67
N ASP A 95 -13.39 11.91 -16.44
CA ASP A 95 -14.36 10.97 -15.90
C ASP A 95 -13.67 10.02 -14.91
N THR A 96 -14.09 10.07 -13.64
CA THR A 96 -13.50 9.24 -12.58
C THR A 96 -14.22 7.91 -12.41
N THR A 97 -15.27 7.65 -13.20
CA THR A 97 -15.92 6.34 -13.27
C THR A 97 -15.21 5.40 -14.25
N ASP A 98 -14.55 5.95 -15.27
CA ASP A 98 -13.66 5.24 -16.17
C ASP A 98 -12.20 5.22 -15.66
N TRP A 99 -11.75 4.05 -15.20
CA TRP A 99 -10.37 3.85 -14.77
C TRP A 99 -9.37 3.95 -15.93
N GLY A 100 -9.79 3.80 -17.19
CA GLY A 100 -8.96 4.04 -18.37
C GLY A 100 -8.53 5.50 -18.44
N ALA A 101 -9.49 6.42 -18.41
CA ALA A 101 -9.27 7.88 -18.43
C ALA A 101 -8.42 8.36 -17.26
N VAL A 102 -8.70 7.90 -16.04
CA VAL A 102 -7.90 8.25 -14.85
C VAL A 102 -6.44 7.79 -15.01
N ASN A 103 -6.22 6.55 -15.47
CA ASN A 103 -4.86 6.05 -15.66
C ASN A 103 -4.14 6.77 -16.81
N ALA A 104 -4.81 7.05 -17.93
CA ALA A 104 -4.23 7.79 -19.05
C ALA A 104 -3.78 9.20 -18.61
N PHE A 105 -4.60 9.88 -17.79
CA PHE A 105 -4.27 11.18 -17.23
C PHE A 105 -3.06 11.12 -16.29
N CYS A 106 -2.99 10.14 -15.38
CA CYS A 106 -1.86 10.00 -14.46
C CYS A 106 -0.57 9.49 -15.15
N LEU A 107 -0.70 8.69 -16.21
CA LEU A 107 0.43 8.18 -16.99
C LEU A 107 1.18 9.27 -17.77
N ASP A 108 0.56 10.42 -18.03
CA ASP A 108 1.29 11.55 -18.62
C ASP A 108 2.43 11.96 -17.68
N THR A 109 3.65 12.04 -18.22
CA THR A 109 4.87 12.40 -17.48
C THR A 109 4.80 13.81 -16.89
N ARG A 110 4.01 14.69 -17.51
CA ARG A 110 3.72 16.03 -17.00
C ARG A 110 2.73 16.00 -15.85
N ILE A 111 2.13 14.87 -15.50
CA ILE A 111 1.25 14.68 -14.35
C ILE A 111 1.94 13.83 -13.28
N ALA A 112 2.05 12.51 -13.50
CA ALA A 112 2.70 11.59 -12.57
C ALA A 112 3.60 10.54 -13.24
N GLY A 113 3.42 10.25 -14.54
CA GLY A 113 4.19 9.24 -15.27
C GLY A 113 3.89 7.79 -14.87
N LYS A 114 2.86 7.54 -14.06
CA LYS A 114 2.50 6.22 -13.52
C LYS A 114 0.99 6.03 -13.46
N LYS A 115 0.53 4.78 -13.43
CA LYS A 115 -0.90 4.51 -13.21
C LYS A 115 -1.30 4.98 -11.82
N PHE A 116 -2.53 5.45 -11.68
CA PHE A 116 -3.02 6.02 -10.42
C PHE A 116 -2.91 5.04 -9.23
N ARG A 117 -3.07 3.73 -9.50
CA ARG A 117 -2.95 2.67 -8.49
C ARG A 117 -1.52 2.46 -7.98
N GLU A 118 -0.53 2.82 -8.79
CA GLU A 118 0.90 2.63 -8.51
C GLU A 118 1.51 3.81 -7.72
N LEU A 119 0.77 4.92 -7.61
CA LEU A 119 1.19 6.09 -6.86
C LEU A 119 1.26 5.79 -5.35
N ASP A 120 2.39 6.15 -4.75
CA ASP A 120 2.60 6.09 -3.32
C ASP A 120 2.03 7.34 -2.60
N GLY A 121 2.10 7.34 -1.26
CA GLY A 121 1.54 8.41 -0.45
C GLY A 121 2.17 9.78 -0.71
N GLU A 122 3.48 9.85 -0.94
CA GLU A 122 4.21 11.10 -1.22
C GLU A 122 3.89 11.59 -2.63
N GLU A 123 3.87 10.69 -3.62
CA GLU A 123 3.47 11.03 -4.99
C GLU A 123 2.07 11.61 -5.05
N LEU A 124 1.11 11.00 -4.34
CA LEU A 124 -0.26 11.51 -4.21
C LEU A 124 -0.31 12.89 -3.55
N LEU A 125 0.57 13.16 -2.57
CA LEU A 125 0.64 14.45 -1.90
C LEU A 125 1.16 15.54 -2.83
N LEU A 126 2.22 15.24 -3.60
CA LEU A 126 2.83 16.15 -4.57
C LEU A 126 1.90 16.43 -5.77
N LEU A 127 1.02 15.49 -6.12
CA LEU A 127 0.01 15.67 -7.15
C LEU A 127 -1.05 16.72 -6.80
N ILE A 128 -1.40 16.87 -5.52
CA ILE A 128 -2.45 17.80 -5.08
C ILE A 128 -2.20 19.25 -5.54
N PRO A 129 -1.06 19.91 -5.20
CA PRO A 129 -0.83 21.31 -5.60
C PRO A 129 -0.72 21.47 -7.12
N LYS A 130 -0.28 20.43 -7.82
CA LYS A 130 -0.17 20.41 -9.29
C LYS A 130 -1.55 20.43 -9.95
N LEU A 131 -2.47 19.61 -9.45
CA LEU A 131 -3.85 19.59 -9.94
C LEU A 131 -4.60 20.88 -9.60
N GLU A 132 -4.38 21.46 -8.42
CA GLU A 132 -4.91 22.78 -8.07
C GLU A 132 -4.40 23.88 -9.03
N SER A 133 -3.13 23.83 -9.42
CA SER A 133 -2.57 24.78 -10.39
C SER A 133 -3.22 24.65 -11.78
N ILE A 134 -3.54 23.43 -12.21
CA ILE A 134 -4.27 23.17 -13.46
C ILE A 134 -5.72 23.67 -13.35
N LEU A 135 -6.38 23.40 -12.22
CA LEU A 135 -7.74 23.88 -11.95
C LEU A 135 -7.81 25.41 -11.95
N LYS A 136 -6.88 26.07 -11.26
CA LYS A 136 -6.83 27.53 -11.21
C LYS A 136 -6.68 28.14 -12.61
N LYS A 137 -5.82 27.59 -13.47
CA LYS A 137 -5.69 28.05 -14.86
C LYS A 137 -6.98 27.89 -15.68
N LYS A 138 -7.77 26.86 -15.37
CA LYS A 138 -9.06 26.61 -16.01
C LYS A 138 -10.15 27.57 -15.50
N GLU A 139 -10.15 27.89 -14.22
CA GLU A 139 -11.11 28.83 -13.60
C GLU A 139 -10.82 30.30 -13.95
N ASP A 140 -9.56 30.67 -14.18
CA ASP A 140 -9.11 32.03 -14.51
C ASP A 140 -9.27 32.40 -16.01
N GLY A 141 -9.96 31.56 -16.81
CA GLY A 141 -10.33 31.89 -18.19
C GLY A 141 -9.24 31.64 -19.25
N GLY A 142 -8.41 30.60 -19.07
CA GLY A 142 -7.47 30.16 -20.11
C GLY A 142 -8.12 29.24 -21.16
N TYR A 143 -8.69 29.87 -22.19
CA TYR A 143 -9.39 29.36 -23.39
C TYR A 143 -10.91 29.14 -23.28
#